data_AF-A0A913X3Z3-F1
#
_entry.id   AF-A0A913X3Z3-F1
#
_cell.length_a   1.000
_cell.length_b   1.000
_cell.length_c   1.000
_cell.angle_alpha   90.00
_cell.angle_beta   90.00
_cell.angle_gamma   90.00
#
_symmetry.space_group_name_H-M   'P 1'
#
loop_
_entity.id
_entity.type
_entity.pdbx_description
1 polymer ?
#
loop_
_entity_poly.entity_id
_entity_poly.type
_entity_poly.pdbx_seq_one_letter_code
_entity_poly.pdbx_strand_id
1 'polypeptide(L)'
;MADLFDNKNFPPLKNDRVLKAARGEDVDRVPVWVMRQAGRYLPEFRKIKEDNNADFFKMVQTPEICCELTLQPINKFDLDAAIIFSDILVIPQ
;
A
#
# COMPACT_ATOMS: atom_id res chain seq x y z
N MET A 1 -15.68 15.85 -7.00
CA MET A 1 -14.82 14.65 -6.86
C MET A 1 -13.34 15.01 -7.02
N ALA A 2 -12.98 15.91 -7.94
CA ALA A 2 -11.65 16.54 -7.95
C ALA A 2 -11.38 17.36 -6.65
N ASP A 3 -12.42 17.98 -6.10
CA ASP A 3 -12.33 18.93 -4.98
C ASP A 3 -12.02 18.29 -3.60
N LEU A 4 -12.03 16.96 -3.48
CA LEU A 4 -11.72 16.25 -2.23
C LEU A 4 -10.22 16.03 -2.01
N PHE A 5 -9.41 16.14 -3.06
CA PHE A 5 -7.95 15.94 -3.00
C PHE A 5 -7.18 17.27 -3.05
N ASP A 6 -7.77 18.35 -3.56
CA ASP A 6 -7.12 19.66 -3.67
C ASP A 6 -6.79 20.34 -2.32
N ASN A 7 -7.42 19.90 -1.22
CA ASN A 7 -7.19 20.45 0.13
C ASN A 7 -6.20 19.66 0.99
N LYS A 8 -5.49 18.66 0.44
CA LYS A 8 -4.49 17.88 1.19
C LYS A 8 -3.10 18.10 0.61
N ASN A 9 -2.23 18.73 1.40
CA ASN A 9 -0.85 19.02 1.06
C ASN A 9 0.02 17.74 1.15
N PHE A 10 -0.23 16.77 0.26
CA PHE A 10 0.56 15.54 0.19
C PHE A 10 1.96 15.80 -0.38
N PRO A 11 2.97 14.99 -0.02
CA PRO A 11 4.29 15.08 -0.62
C PRO A 11 4.22 14.92 -2.15
N PRO A 12 5.10 15.60 -2.91
CA PRO A 12 5.15 15.43 -4.36
C PRO A 12 5.51 13.99 -4.73
N LEU A 13 4.84 13.44 -5.75
CA LEU A 13 5.09 12.10 -6.24
C LEU A 13 6.46 12.03 -6.93
N LYS A 14 7.30 11.10 -6.49
CA LYS A 14 8.67 10.93 -7.03
C LYS A 14 8.78 9.90 -8.15
N ASN A 15 7.91 8.88 -8.13
CA ASN A 15 7.82 7.84 -9.16
C ASN A 15 6.36 7.75 -9.61
N ASP A 16 6.10 8.03 -10.89
CA ASP A 16 4.77 8.06 -11.48
C ASP A 16 4.56 7.02 -12.60
N ARG A 17 5.49 6.07 -12.77
CA ARG A 17 5.46 5.09 -13.87
C ARG A 17 4.16 4.31 -13.94
N VAL A 18 3.64 3.84 -12.80
CA VAL A 18 2.36 3.11 -12.74
C VAL A 18 1.21 3.96 -13.26
N LEU A 19 1.19 5.26 -12.93
CA LEU A 19 0.13 6.17 -13.36
C LEU A 19 0.26 6.47 -14.86
N LYS A 20 1.47 6.70 -15.36
CA LYS A 20 1.75 6.92 -16.78
C LYS A 20 1.35 5.70 -17.62
N ALA A 21 1.83 4.52 -17.24
CA ALA A 21 1.50 3.27 -17.92
C ALA A 21 -0.01 2.99 -17.93
N ALA A 22 -0.71 3.23 -16.81
CA ALA A 22 -2.17 3.08 -16.73
C ALA A 22 -2.93 4.05 -17.65
N ARG A 23 -2.36 5.21 -17.97
CA ARG A 23 -2.90 6.19 -18.92
C ARG A 23 -2.47 5.93 -20.37
N GLY A 24 -1.64 4.93 -20.63
CA GLY A 24 -1.09 4.65 -21.95
C GLY A 24 0.02 5.62 -22.39
N GLU A 25 0.65 6.32 -21.44
CA GLU A 25 1.80 7.19 -21.67
C GLU A 25 3.11 6.39 -21.69
N ASP A 26 4.13 6.92 -22.37
CA ASP A 26 5.46 6.32 -22.41
C ASP A 26 6.12 6.30 -21.02
N VAL A 27 6.84 5.22 -20.73
CA VAL A 27 7.62 5.01 -19.51
C VAL A 27 9.01 4.51 -19.85
N ASP A 28 9.98 4.85 -19.02
CA ASP A 28 11.40 4.44 -19.14
C ASP A 28 11.62 2.95 -18.84
N ARG A 29 10.76 2.33 -18.03
CA ARG A 29 10.69 0.89 -17.82
C ARG A 29 9.27 0.44 -17.49
N VAL A 30 8.96 -0.84 -17.74
CA VAL A 30 7.69 -1.44 -17.31
C VAL A 30 7.57 -1.36 -15.79
N PRO A 31 6.52 -0.73 -15.23
CA PRO A 31 6.33 -0.67 -13.79
C PRO A 31 5.87 -2.01 -13.22
N VAL A 32 6.26 -2.32 -11.98
CA VAL A 32 5.94 -3.58 -11.31
C VAL A 32 5.40 -3.37 -9.90
N TRP A 33 4.37 -4.13 -9.57
CA TRP A 33 3.83 -4.32 -8.22
C TRP A 33 3.20 -5.73 -8.16
N VAL A 34 2.92 -6.23 -6.95
CA VAL A 34 2.41 -7.60 -6.78
C VAL A 34 1.15 -7.59 -5.93
N MET A 35 0.10 -8.26 -6.40
CA MET A 35 -1.09 -8.50 -5.58
C MET A 35 -0.69 -9.24 -4.29
N ARG A 36 -1.17 -8.74 -3.14
CA ARG A 36 -0.81 -9.26 -1.81
C ARG A 36 0.69 -9.12 -1.46
N GLN A 37 1.36 -8.09 -1.98
CA GLN A 37 2.77 -7.75 -1.62
C GLN A 37 2.98 -7.51 -0.12
N ALA A 38 1.98 -7.00 0.60
CA ALA A 38 1.98 -6.98 2.06
C ALA A 38 1.32 -8.27 2.57
N GLY A 39 2.12 -9.25 2.96
CA GLY A 39 1.56 -10.56 3.33
C GLY A 39 2.50 -11.49 4.06
N ARG A 40 1.94 -12.64 4.45
CA ARG A 40 2.56 -13.67 5.29
C ARG A 40 3.86 -14.27 4.75
N TYR A 41 4.28 -13.99 3.52
CA TYR A 41 5.58 -14.43 3.03
C TYR A 41 6.74 -13.60 3.61
N LEU A 42 6.45 -12.40 4.11
CA LEU A 42 7.41 -11.52 4.78
C LEU A 42 7.53 -11.91 6.27
N PRO A 43 8.74 -12.20 6.78
CA PRO A 43 8.96 -12.43 8.21
C PRO A 43 8.49 -11.25 9.08
N GLU A 44 8.73 -10.01 8.65
CA GLU A 44 8.31 -8.78 9.31
C GLU A 44 6.79 -8.63 9.41
N PHE A 45 6.03 -9.13 8.43
CA PHE A 45 4.57 -9.19 8.49
C PHE A 45 4.11 -10.14 9.60
N ARG A 46 4.75 -11.32 9.69
CA ARG A 46 4.42 -12.32 10.72
C ARG A 46 4.69 -11.79 12.12
N LYS A 47 5.82 -11.09 12.29
CA LYS A 47 6.19 -10.48 13.56
C LYS A 47 5.15 -9.49 14.05
N ILE A 48 4.66 -8.58 13.19
CA ILE A 48 3.58 -7.64 13.58
C ILE A 48 2.32 -8.40 14.02
N LYS A 49 1.96 -9.47 13.32
CA LYS A 49 0.79 -10.27 13.67
C LYS A 49 0.95 -10.95 15.03
N GLU A 50 2.13 -11.48 15.31
CA GLU A 50 2.48 -12.12 16.58
C GLU A 50 2.51 -11.10 17.73
N ASP A 51 3.23 -9.99 17.56
CA ASP A 51 3.42 -8.94 18.57
C ASP A 51 2.10 -8.26 18.97
N ASN A 52 1.18 -8.09 18.03
CA ASN A 52 -0.09 -7.42 18.30
C ASN A 52 -1.19 -8.38 18.79
N ASN A 53 -0.88 -9.70 18.89
CA ASN A 53 -1.85 -10.78 19.13
C ASN A 53 -3.15 -10.57 18.35
N ALA A 54 -3.02 -10.01 17.14
CA ALA A 54 -4.10 -9.23 16.56
C ALA A 54 -5.01 -10.10 15.71
N ASP A 55 -6.29 -10.04 16.04
CA ASP A 55 -7.34 -10.35 15.09
C ASP A 55 -7.14 -9.52 13.81
N PHE A 56 -7.35 -10.15 12.67
CA PHE A 56 -7.18 -9.53 11.35
C PHE A 56 -7.99 -8.24 11.21
N PHE A 57 -9.22 -8.23 11.76
CA PHE A 57 -10.07 -7.04 11.78
C PHE A 57 -9.48 -5.88 12.58
N LYS A 58 -8.81 -6.18 13.71
CA LYS A 58 -8.13 -5.16 14.50
C LYS A 58 -6.97 -4.54 13.71
N MET A 59 -6.24 -5.35 12.94
CA MET A 59 -5.14 -4.83 12.10
C MET A 59 -5.66 -3.87 11.03
N VAL A 60 -6.69 -4.24 10.27
CA VAL A 60 -7.25 -3.39 9.20
C VAL A 60 -7.94 -2.11 9.74
N GLN A 61 -8.34 -2.11 11.01
CA GLN A 61 -8.94 -0.94 11.69
C GLN A 61 -7.93 -0.03 12.40
N THR A 62 -6.64 -0.39 12.43
CA THR A 62 -5.60 0.42 13.08
C THR A 62 -4.73 1.11 12.01
N PRO A 63 -4.91 2.42 11.73
CA PRO A 63 -4.25 3.10 10.62
C PRO A 63 -2.72 3.00 10.63
N GLU A 64 -2.10 3.05 11.81
CA GLU A 64 -0.66 2.97 11.99
C GLU A 64 -0.14 1.59 11.56
N ILE A 65 -0.84 0.52 11.95
CA ILE A 65 -0.51 -0.86 11.56
C ILE A 65 -0.73 -1.04 10.05
N CYS A 66 -1.83 -0.54 9.49
CA CYS A 66 -2.08 -0.59 8.05
C CYS A 66 -0.99 0.11 7.26
N CYS A 67 -0.55 1.30 7.71
CA CYS A 67 0.54 2.05 7.11
C CYS A 67 1.84 1.24 7.15
N GLU A 68 2.22 0.71 8.31
CA GLU A 68 3.44 -0.09 8.47
C GLU A 68 3.43 -1.31 7.54
N LEU A 69 2.35 -2.09 7.53
CA LEU A 69 2.20 -3.27 6.68
C LEU A 69 2.24 -2.91 5.19
N THR A 70 1.63 -1.80 4.79
CA THR A 70 1.65 -1.30 3.41
C THR A 70 3.07 -0.95 2.95
N LEU A 71 3.89 -0.40 3.85
CA LEU A 71 5.25 0.06 3.54
C LEU A 71 6.31 -1.04 3.56
N GLN A 72 6.09 -2.15 4.27
CA GLN A 72 7.03 -3.29 4.31
C GLN A 72 7.55 -3.72 2.94
N PRO A 73 6.71 -4.03 1.93
CA PRO A 73 7.19 -4.43 0.62
C PRO A 73 7.93 -3.31 -0.13
N ILE A 74 7.52 -2.05 0.04
CA ILE A 74 8.17 -0.88 -0.59
C ILE A 74 9.58 -0.67 -0.03
N ASN A 75 9.76 -0.90 1.27
CA ASN A 75 11.07 -0.78 1.90
C ASN A 75 12.02 -1.93 1.55
N LYS A 76 11.48 -3.07 1.08
CA LYS A 76 12.26 -4.29 0.81
C LYS A 76 12.58 -4.51 -0.66
N PHE A 77 11.73 -4.02 -1.55
CA PHE A 77 11.82 -4.26 -2.99
C PHE A 77 11.61 -2.96 -3.75
N ASP A 78 12.24 -2.83 -4.93
CA ASP A 78 12.04 -1.68 -5.83
C ASP A 78 10.71 -1.80 -6.60
N LEU A 79 9.59 -1.66 -5.89
CA LEU A 79 8.23 -1.67 -6.46
C LEU A 79 7.79 -0.26 -6.86
N ASP A 80 7.02 -0.16 -7.95
CA ASP A 80 6.56 1.13 -8.48
C ASP A 80 5.24 1.61 -7.86
N ALA A 81 4.56 0.78 -7.08
CA ALA A 81 3.34 1.15 -6.37
C ALA A 81 3.17 0.43 -5.03
N ALA A 82 2.52 1.14 -4.10
CA ALA A 82 1.96 0.57 -2.89
C ALA A 82 0.46 0.31 -3.09
N ILE A 83 -0.04 -0.77 -2.49
CA ILE A 83 -1.47 -1.05 -2.36
C ILE A 83 -1.81 -1.07 -0.87
N ILE A 84 -2.84 -0.32 -0.47
CA ILE A 84 -3.23 -0.18 0.93
C ILE A 84 -3.55 -1.54 1.55
N PHE A 85 -3.04 -1.79 2.75
CA PHE A 85 -3.42 -2.96 3.53
C PHE A 85 -4.85 -2.75 4.08
N SER A 86 -5.77 -3.56 3.59
CA SER A 86 -7.17 -3.64 4.02
C SER A 86 -7.75 -4.98 3.56
N ASP A 87 -9.05 -5.19 3.75
CA ASP A 87 -9.77 -6.36 3.24
C ASP A 87 -11.02 -5.93 2.48
N ILE A 88 -11.37 -6.70 1.44
CA ILE A 88 -12.53 -6.43 0.59
C ILE A 88 -13.88 -6.62 1.33
N LEU A 89 -13.88 -7.35 2.44
CA LEU A 89 -15.07 -7.56 3.27
C LEU A 89 -15.29 -6.42 4.27
N VAL A 90 -14.34 -5.48 4.40
CA VAL A 90 -14.54 -4.28 5.20
C VAL A 90 -15.45 -3.33 4.42
N ILE A 91 -16.64 -3.09 4.94
CA ILE A 91 -17.53 -2.05 4.41
C ILE A 91 -16.95 -0.69 4.88
N PRO A 92 -16.73 0.28 3.98
CA PRO A 92 -16.31 1.63 4.38
C PRO A 92 -17.31 2.21 5.39
N GLN A 93 -16.82 2.64 6.55
CA GLN A 93 -17.60 3.33 7.58
C GLN A 93 -17.36 4.84 7.51
#